data_AF-A0A9E2JMQ1-F1
#
_entry.id   AF-A0A9E2JMQ1-F1
#
_cell.length_a   1.000
_cell.length_b   1.000
_cell.length_c   1.000
_cell.angle_alpha   90.00
_cell.angle_beta   90.00
_cell.angle_gamma   90.00
#
_symmetry.space_group_name_H-M   'P 1'
#
loop_
_entity.id
_entity.type
_entity.pdbx_description
1 polymer ?
#
loop_
_entity_poly.entity_id
_entity_poly.type
_entity_poly.pdbx_seq_one_letter_code
_entity_poly.pdbx_strand_id
1 'polypeptide(L)'
;MKRRNLLLGGVLLPLGHGGAAQQASREALSDTPPPQTANELRQTPDLAARLADLGLAPGDCFALMDGSRYALLPPEATDHDLPLPGDALNQKLRVLPSDGRILLASWGIAPLSPARGGPDPASAPDISEALTRAVIRAMTNHAELVLPPGMMRVTRPGALLARDLAGRHDGLRISGAGQQSTVLVYDPVDASEPLLWNNNSVLGLRLARLTLYTDVPGAVFARCYGSGISQDHQFIDIAFRGRWGIGIEMVPDPETGAAGNNNSEFLFDRVHSAVYLDPFTLLLGRSSDQNLNYWFRNCKLWGWVTIARLHKGGHLHISDCDVSGYAPKAANYLVELLGDNHARGVCACSIRNLRVELKTEQALLLRSEWPSGTIDISGLDLSSQTYRMTPAAPVIELILGEGRGPILSVSDSQFAGQLRVDNHGQKGSDQALIAFTRCSFFHGAGPDEVVIYDGSKAPRRIPDMIFRDCRGTARRDRGLWDCNLGALLGGACRIESHQALLPADGSAQRLPKGARIEALVDPATMTPVPGLRLWSAGHDVTPVPGRPLPVSDGTPVALRPEPGATFPGMCLLHYRA
;
A
#
# COMPACT_ATOMS: atom_id res chain seq x y z
N MET A 1 20.92 -80.05 21.71
CA MET A 1 20.15 -80.20 22.98
C MET A 1 18.78 -79.57 22.79
N LYS A 2 17.73 -80.28 23.23
CA LYS A 2 16.26 -79.97 23.26
C LYS A 2 15.61 -79.54 21.93
N ARG A 3 15.01 -80.41 21.09
CA ARG A 3 13.79 -81.29 21.15
C ARG A 3 12.41 -80.58 21.05
N ARG A 4 11.66 -81.02 20.01
CA ARG A 4 10.21 -81.39 19.97
C ARG A 4 9.20 -80.24 19.85
N ASN A 5 8.08 -80.31 19.11
CA ASN A 5 7.21 -81.41 18.58
C ASN A 5 6.25 -80.82 17.49
N LEU A 6 5.91 -81.52 16.38
CA LEU A 6 4.65 -82.29 16.11
C LEU A 6 3.34 -81.47 16.13
N LEU A 7 2.27 -81.65 15.34
CA LEU A 7 1.82 -82.49 14.21
C LEU A 7 0.34 -82.05 13.92
N LEU A 8 -0.17 -82.24 12.69
CA LEU A 8 -1.58 -82.53 12.24
C LEU A 8 -1.85 -81.77 10.93
N GLY A 9 -2.19 -82.36 9.78
CA GLY A 9 -2.82 -83.65 9.48
C GLY A 9 -4.29 -83.40 9.07
N GLY A 10 -4.59 -83.43 7.78
CA GLY A 10 -5.97 -83.34 7.27
C GLY A 10 -6.06 -83.31 5.74
N VAL A 11 -6.22 -84.48 5.14
CA VAL A 11 -6.52 -84.72 3.71
C VAL A 11 -8.04 -84.75 3.50
N LEU A 12 -8.53 -84.18 2.40
CA LEU A 12 -9.72 -84.65 1.66
C LEU A 12 -9.66 -84.13 0.20
N LEU A 13 -9.47 -85.07 -0.74
CA LEU A 13 -9.72 -84.96 -2.19
C LEU A 13 -11.15 -85.51 -2.49
N PRO A 14 -11.63 -85.63 -3.75
CA PRO A 14 -12.29 -84.60 -4.56
C PRO A 14 -13.68 -85.06 -5.08
N LEU A 15 -14.52 -84.15 -5.59
CA LEU A 15 -15.60 -84.51 -6.53
C LEU A 15 -15.72 -83.42 -7.59
N GLY A 16 -15.46 -83.80 -8.84
CA GLY A 16 -15.34 -82.89 -9.98
C GLY A 16 -16.59 -82.79 -10.86
N HIS A 17 -16.30 -82.53 -12.14
CA HIS A 17 -17.15 -82.20 -13.30
C HIS A 17 -17.28 -80.68 -13.49
N GLY A 18 -16.78 -80.03 -14.53
CA GLY A 18 -16.11 -80.46 -15.76
C GLY A 18 -16.25 -79.29 -16.73
N GLY A 19 -15.16 -78.80 -17.32
CA GLY A 19 -15.24 -77.68 -18.26
C GLY A 19 -13.89 -77.17 -18.73
N ALA A 20 -13.43 -77.74 -19.85
CA ALA A 20 -12.46 -77.21 -20.81
C ALA A 20 -11.15 -76.59 -20.27
N ALA A 21 -10.10 -77.41 -20.29
CA ALA A 21 -8.72 -76.96 -20.28
C ALA A 21 -8.40 -76.21 -21.59
N GLN A 22 -8.12 -74.91 -21.50
CA GLN A 22 -7.10 -74.28 -22.33
C GLN A 22 -5.88 -74.06 -21.46
N GLN A 23 -4.86 -74.85 -21.78
CA GLN A 23 -3.55 -74.84 -21.17
C GLN A 23 -2.81 -73.58 -21.67
N ALA A 24 -3.04 -72.43 -21.04
CA ALA A 24 -2.19 -71.27 -21.21
C ALA A 24 -0.92 -71.51 -20.39
N SER A 25 0.18 -71.71 -21.11
CA SER A 25 1.54 -71.73 -20.61
C SER A 25 1.76 -70.60 -19.60
N ARG A 26 2.28 -70.95 -18.42
CA ARG A 26 3.06 -70.04 -17.59
C ARG A 26 4.25 -69.58 -18.43
N GLU A 27 4.06 -68.50 -19.18
CA GLU A 27 5.18 -67.76 -19.74
C GLU A 27 6.00 -67.23 -18.58
N ALA A 28 7.30 -67.46 -18.68
CA ALA A 28 8.28 -66.96 -17.75
C ALA A 28 8.08 -65.44 -17.60
N LEU A 29 7.85 -64.98 -16.37
CA LEU A 29 8.10 -63.61 -15.99
C LEU A 29 9.54 -63.31 -16.43
N SER A 30 9.69 -62.50 -17.47
CA SER A 30 11.01 -62.15 -17.97
C SER A 30 11.77 -61.43 -16.87
N ASP A 31 12.95 -61.94 -16.53
CA ASP A 31 13.96 -61.30 -15.66
C ASP A 31 14.55 -60.04 -16.32
N THR A 32 13.71 -59.17 -16.88
CA THR A 32 14.15 -57.83 -17.29
C THR A 32 14.13 -56.92 -16.06
N PRO A 33 15.29 -56.33 -15.70
CA PRO A 33 15.34 -55.39 -14.59
C PRO A 33 14.40 -54.21 -14.86
N PRO A 34 13.84 -53.58 -13.82
CA PRO A 34 12.97 -52.43 -13.98
C PRO A 34 13.72 -51.31 -14.75
N PRO A 35 13.05 -50.62 -15.69
CA PRO A 35 13.67 -49.56 -16.48
C PRO A 35 14.25 -48.48 -15.56
N GLN A 36 15.52 -48.14 -15.81
CA GLN A 36 16.32 -47.23 -14.98
C GLN A 36 16.46 -45.85 -15.59
N THR A 37 15.85 -45.57 -16.75
CA THR A 37 15.87 -44.26 -17.38
C THR A 37 14.52 -43.88 -17.99
N ALA A 38 14.29 -42.57 -18.19
CA ALA A 38 13.07 -42.06 -18.83
C ALA A 38 12.88 -42.61 -20.26
N ASN A 39 13.98 -42.88 -20.97
CA ASN A 39 13.95 -43.43 -22.32
C ASN A 39 13.57 -44.92 -22.32
N GLU A 40 14.05 -45.71 -21.36
CA GLU A 40 13.67 -47.11 -21.21
C GLU A 40 12.19 -47.27 -20.82
N LEU A 41 11.68 -46.37 -19.96
CA LEU A 41 10.26 -46.36 -19.58
C LEU A 41 9.34 -46.05 -20.78
N ARG A 42 9.73 -45.08 -21.63
CA ARG A 42 8.98 -44.70 -22.86
C ARG A 42 8.99 -45.78 -23.94
N GLN A 43 10.01 -46.63 -23.94
CA GLN A 43 10.15 -47.72 -24.90
C GLN A 43 9.52 -49.03 -24.41
N THR A 44 8.94 -49.05 -23.20
CA THR A 44 8.28 -50.24 -22.65
C THR A 44 6.91 -50.41 -23.31
N PRO A 45 6.68 -51.46 -24.12
CA PRO A 45 5.48 -51.59 -24.96
C PRO A 45 4.18 -51.88 -24.19
N ASP A 46 4.26 -51.98 -22.86
CA ASP A 46 3.12 -52.33 -21.99
C ASP A 46 3.06 -51.50 -20.69
N LEU A 47 3.53 -50.25 -20.76
CA LEU A 47 3.56 -49.35 -19.61
C LEU A 47 2.15 -49.17 -18.99
N ALA A 48 1.10 -49.17 -19.82
CA ALA A 48 -0.28 -49.00 -19.36
C ALA A 48 -0.80 -50.19 -18.53
N ALA A 49 -0.54 -51.44 -18.94
CA ALA A 49 -0.98 -52.60 -18.15
C ALA A 49 -0.18 -52.75 -16.85
N ARG A 50 1.13 -52.47 -16.88
CA ARG A 50 1.97 -52.46 -15.67
C ARG A 50 1.57 -51.38 -14.65
N LEU A 51 1.11 -50.22 -15.11
CA LEU A 51 0.58 -49.18 -14.23
C LEU A 51 -0.78 -49.58 -13.66
N ALA A 52 -1.63 -50.25 -14.45
CA ALA A 52 -2.91 -50.77 -14.00
C ALA A 52 -2.78 -51.89 -12.96
N ASP A 53 -1.79 -52.79 -13.11
CA ASP A 53 -1.48 -53.85 -12.13
C ASP A 53 -1.01 -53.28 -10.78
N LEU A 54 -0.48 -52.05 -10.76
CA LEU A 54 -0.12 -51.30 -9.55
C LEU A 54 -1.24 -50.38 -9.03
N GLY A 55 -2.43 -50.40 -9.67
CA GLY A 55 -3.58 -49.58 -9.29
C GLY A 55 -3.46 -48.10 -9.67
N LEU A 56 -2.56 -47.74 -10.60
CA LEU A 56 -2.29 -46.36 -11.01
C LEU A 56 -2.97 -46.04 -12.35
N ALA A 57 -3.69 -44.92 -12.41
CA ALA A 57 -4.29 -44.42 -13.65
C ALA A 57 -3.27 -43.60 -14.47
N PRO A 58 -3.24 -43.72 -15.81
CA PRO A 58 -2.40 -42.87 -16.66
C PRO A 58 -2.86 -41.41 -16.59
N GLY A 59 -1.99 -40.50 -16.15
CA GLY A 59 -2.34 -39.08 -16.03
C GLY A 59 -1.18 -38.11 -15.81
N ASP A 60 -0.26 -38.39 -14.89
CA ASP A 60 0.78 -37.41 -14.52
C ASP A 60 2.16 -38.05 -14.28
N CYS A 61 3.19 -37.57 -14.99
CA CYS A 61 4.58 -38.01 -14.83
C CYS A 61 5.34 -37.08 -13.86
N PHE A 62 6.00 -37.63 -12.84
CA PHE A 62 6.89 -36.88 -11.95
C PHE A 62 8.28 -37.52 -11.81
N ALA A 63 9.30 -36.67 -11.62
CA ALA A 63 10.72 -36.99 -11.67
C ALA A 63 11.38 -37.00 -10.28
N LEU A 64 12.38 -37.87 -10.07
CA LEU A 64 13.29 -37.83 -8.93
C LEU A 64 14.41 -36.79 -9.10
N MET A 65 14.91 -36.27 -7.98
CA MET A 65 15.91 -35.20 -7.87
C MET A 65 17.26 -35.48 -8.57
N ASP A 66 17.59 -36.73 -8.89
CA ASP A 66 18.85 -37.10 -9.55
C ASP A 66 18.72 -37.25 -11.09
N GLY A 67 17.54 -37.00 -11.65
CA GLY A 67 17.26 -37.11 -13.08
C GLY A 67 17.20 -38.55 -13.62
N SER A 68 17.38 -39.57 -12.76
CA SER A 68 17.53 -40.96 -13.19
C SER A 68 16.27 -41.82 -13.04
N ARG A 69 15.30 -41.45 -12.19
CA ARG A 69 14.14 -42.32 -11.89
C ARG A 69 12.81 -41.56 -11.83
N TYR A 70 11.70 -42.22 -12.13
CA TYR A 70 10.36 -41.62 -12.22
C TYR A 70 9.33 -42.51 -11.50
N ALA A 71 8.36 -41.91 -10.83
CA ALA A 71 7.21 -42.61 -10.24
C ALA A 71 5.91 -41.84 -10.54
N LEU A 72 4.87 -42.55 -10.95
CA LEU A 72 3.51 -42.03 -11.05
C LEU A 72 2.86 -42.11 -9.67
N LEU A 73 2.44 -40.98 -9.11
CA LEU A 73 1.63 -40.94 -7.89
C LEU A 73 0.25 -40.35 -8.20
N PRO A 74 -0.81 -40.85 -7.55
CA PRO A 74 -2.14 -40.27 -7.65
C PRO A 74 -2.19 -38.85 -7.02
N PRO A 75 -3.10 -37.98 -7.49
CA PRO A 75 -3.23 -36.59 -7.04
C PRO A 75 -3.52 -36.44 -5.52
N GLU A 76 -4.08 -37.47 -4.91
CA GLU A 76 -4.33 -37.59 -3.47
C GLU A 76 -3.14 -38.06 -2.62
N ALA A 77 -1.98 -38.36 -3.22
CA ALA A 77 -0.84 -38.89 -2.48
C ALA A 77 -0.21 -37.84 -1.54
N THR A 78 -0.32 -38.08 -0.24
CA THR A 78 0.55 -37.48 0.79
C THR A 78 1.95 -38.09 0.74
N ASP A 79 2.95 -37.43 1.33
CA ASP A 79 4.31 -37.97 1.48
C ASP A 79 4.24 -39.41 2.02
N HIS A 80 4.48 -40.41 1.17
CA HIS A 80 4.63 -41.80 1.58
C HIS A 80 6.08 -42.21 1.46
N ASP A 81 6.57 -42.88 2.50
CA ASP A 81 7.71 -43.78 2.42
C ASP A 81 7.34 -44.87 1.40
N LEU A 82 7.72 -44.69 0.14
CA LEU A 82 7.65 -45.77 -0.83
C LEU A 82 8.70 -46.81 -0.41
N PRO A 83 8.33 -48.05 -0.08
CA PRO A 83 9.31 -49.09 0.16
C PRO A 83 9.95 -49.41 -1.19
N LEU A 84 11.11 -48.78 -1.45
CA LEU A 84 11.92 -49.13 -2.60
C LEU A 84 12.43 -50.57 -2.40
N PRO A 85 12.44 -51.41 -3.46
CA PRO A 85 12.98 -52.76 -3.35
C PRO A 85 14.47 -52.69 -3.04
N GLY A 86 14.88 -53.35 -1.95
CA GLY A 86 16.27 -53.74 -1.67
C GLY A 86 17.29 -52.60 -1.55
N ASP A 87 17.83 -52.43 -0.35
CA ASP A 87 19.07 -51.69 -0.05
C ASP A 87 19.07 -50.16 -0.19
N ALA A 88 17.98 -49.54 -0.67
CA ALA A 88 17.82 -48.09 -0.64
C ALA A 88 17.35 -47.59 0.75
N LEU A 89 18.30 -47.50 1.68
CA LEU A 89 18.14 -46.85 2.99
C LEU A 89 17.47 -45.46 2.88
N ASN A 90 16.28 -45.32 3.48
CA ASN A 90 15.69 -44.09 4.02
C ASN A 90 15.58 -42.84 3.12
N GLN A 91 15.38 -42.97 1.80
CA GLN A 91 15.09 -41.79 0.97
C GLN A 91 13.59 -41.52 0.85
N LYS A 92 13.14 -40.39 1.40
CA LYS A 92 11.78 -39.88 1.20
C LYS A 92 11.62 -39.37 -0.23
N LEU A 93 10.78 -40.04 -1.01
CA LEU A 93 10.39 -39.61 -2.35
C LEU A 93 9.50 -38.37 -2.25
N ARG A 94 10.00 -37.23 -2.73
CA ARG A 94 9.24 -35.98 -2.79
C ARG A 94 8.76 -35.75 -4.21
N VAL A 95 7.45 -35.86 -4.44
CA VAL A 95 6.85 -35.49 -5.73
C VAL A 95 6.74 -33.98 -5.82
N LEU A 96 7.71 -33.38 -6.50
CA LEU A 96 7.62 -32.02 -7.00
C LEU A 96 7.54 -32.11 -8.54
N PRO A 97 6.63 -31.36 -9.18
CA PRO A 97 6.73 -31.03 -10.60
C PRO A 97 8.17 -30.62 -10.96
N SER A 98 8.59 -30.89 -12.20
CA SER A 98 9.96 -30.62 -12.66
C SER A 98 10.38 -29.15 -12.58
N ASP A 99 9.44 -28.22 -12.39
CA ASP A 99 9.69 -26.79 -12.18
C ASP A 99 9.78 -26.37 -10.71
N GLY A 100 9.67 -27.32 -9.76
CA GLY A 100 9.82 -27.08 -8.31
C GLY A 100 8.61 -26.41 -7.64
N ARG A 101 7.44 -26.40 -8.29
CA ARG A 101 6.21 -25.76 -7.77
C ARG A 101 5.22 -26.75 -7.19
N ILE A 102 4.40 -26.34 -6.22
CA ILE A 102 3.26 -27.13 -5.75
C ILE A 102 2.01 -26.62 -6.45
N LEU A 103 1.42 -27.44 -7.32
CA LEU A 103 0.18 -27.10 -8.02
C LEU A 103 -1.01 -27.54 -7.18
N LEU A 104 -1.78 -26.61 -6.62
CA LEU A 104 -2.95 -26.97 -5.83
C LEU A 104 -4.05 -27.64 -6.68
N ALA A 105 -4.05 -27.39 -8.00
CA ALA A 105 -4.94 -28.05 -8.96
C ALA A 105 -4.80 -29.58 -8.94
N SER A 106 -3.59 -30.10 -8.72
CA SER A 106 -3.31 -31.53 -8.74
C SER A 106 -3.80 -32.25 -7.47
N TRP A 107 -4.57 -31.58 -6.61
CA TRP A 107 -5.11 -32.14 -5.36
C TRP A 107 -6.62 -32.45 -5.49
N GLY A 108 -7.12 -32.54 -6.72
CA GLY A 108 -8.53 -32.84 -7.00
C GLY A 108 -9.50 -31.68 -6.72
N ILE A 109 -8.98 -30.45 -6.55
CA ILE A 109 -9.82 -29.26 -6.37
C ILE A 109 -10.46 -28.90 -7.70
N ALA A 110 -11.77 -28.67 -7.70
CA ALA A 110 -12.56 -28.26 -8.86
C ALA A 110 -13.12 -26.83 -8.68
N PRO A 111 -12.33 -25.77 -8.95
CA PRO A 111 -12.76 -24.38 -8.77
C PRO A 111 -13.96 -24.02 -9.66
N LEU A 112 -14.78 -23.08 -9.19
CA LEU A 112 -15.88 -22.54 -10.02
C LEU A 112 -15.38 -21.44 -10.97
N SER A 113 -16.07 -21.22 -12.08
CA SER A 113 -15.74 -20.12 -13.00
C SER A 113 -16.05 -18.75 -12.39
N PRO A 114 -15.13 -17.75 -12.41
CA PRO A 114 -15.30 -16.44 -11.80
C PRO A 114 -16.06 -15.43 -12.69
N ALA A 115 -16.85 -15.92 -13.66
CA ALA A 115 -17.52 -15.08 -14.66
C ALA A 115 -18.53 -14.09 -14.04
N ARG A 116 -18.72 -12.94 -14.71
CA ARG A 116 -19.72 -11.93 -14.31
C ARG A 116 -21.13 -12.52 -14.45
N GLY A 117 -21.90 -12.55 -13.36
CA GLY A 117 -23.19 -13.27 -13.32
C GLY A 117 -23.04 -14.79 -13.16
N GLY A 118 -21.84 -15.24 -12.79
CA GLY A 118 -21.54 -16.62 -12.45
C GLY A 118 -22.13 -17.03 -11.10
N PRO A 119 -21.75 -18.23 -10.60
CA PRO A 119 -22.27 -18.79 -9.36
C PRO A 119 -21.94 -17.89 -8.16
N ASP A 120 -22.79 -17.96 -7.13
CA ASP A 120 -22.59 -17.29 -5.86
C ASP A 120 -21.20 -17.64 -5.28
N PRO A 121 -20.36 -16.66 -4.89
CA PRO A 121 -19.09 -16.92 -4.23
C PRO A 121 -19.16 -17.85 -3.02
N ALA A 122 -20.27 -17.84 -2.28
CA ALA A 122 -20.48 -18.76 -1.15
C ALA A 122 -20.63 -20.23 -1.58
N SER A 123 -20.95 -20.49 -2.86
CA SER A 123 -21.07 -21.85 -3.42
C SER A 123 -19.76 -22.46 -3.89
N ALA A 124 -18.65 -21.70 -3.88
CA ALA A 124 -17.34 -22.22 -4.26
C ALA A 124 -16.88 -23.34 -3.29
N PRO A 125 -16.13 -24.34 -3.80
CA PRO A 125 -15.66 -25.45 -2.99
C PRO A 125 -14.78 -24.95 -1.84
N ASP A 126 -15.04 -25.44 -0.63
CA ASP A 126 -14.21 -25.13 0.52
C ASP A 126 -12.88 -25.90 0.43
N ILE A 127 -11.79 -25.16 0.31
CA ILE A 127 -10.44 -25.70 0.18
C ILE A 127 -9.60 -25.46 1.44
N SER A 128 -10.18 -24.98 2.55
CA SER A 128 -9.46 -24.56 3.75
C SER A 128 -8.39 -25.57 4.19
N GLU A 129 -8.79 -26.85 4.25
CA GLU A 129 -7.94 -27.93 4.72
C GLU A 129 -6.84 -28.30 3.71
N ALA A 130 -7.17 -28.35 2.42
CA ALA A 130 -6.18 -28.58 1.35
C ALA A 130 -5.18 -27.42 1.24
N LEU A 131 -5.65 -26.18 1.35
CA LEU A 131 -4.83 -24.97 1.29
C LEU A 131 -3.79 -24.93 2.42
N THR A 132 -4.19 -25.20 3.66
CA THR A 132 -3.25 -25.23 4.78
C THR A 132 -2.18 -26.30 4.62
N ARG A 133 -2.56 -27.52 4.22
CA ARG A 133 -1.58 -28.58 3.95
C ARG A 133 -0.63 -28.17 2.83
N ALA A 134 -1.14 -27.55 1.77
CA ALA A 134 -0.32 -27.09 0.66
C ALA A 134 0.65 -25.97 1.06
N VAL A 135 0.24 -25.03 1.92
CA VAL A 135 1.12 -23.98 2.44
C VAL A 135 2.22 -24.57 3.34
N ILE A 136 1.88 -25.48 4.26
CA ILE A 136 2.87 -26.17 5.10
C ILE A 136 3.89 -26.90 4.21
N ARG A 137 3.41 -27.58 3.16
CA ARG A 137 4.26 -28.27 2.20
C ARG A 137 5.15 -27.30 1.43
N ALA A 138 4.62 -26.15 1.01
CA ALA A 138 5.38 -25.12 0.30
C ALA A 138 6.53 -24.56 1.16
N MET A 139 6.25 -24.25 2.42
CA MET A 139 7.27 -23.80 3.37
C MET A 139 8.34 -24.87 3.60
N THR A 140 7.92 -26.12 3.86
CA THR A 140 8.85 -27.25 4.14
C THR A 140 9.78 -27.57 2.97
N ASN A 141 9.34 -27.30 1.74
CA ASN A 141 10.08 -27.59 0.52
C ASN A 141 10.72 -26.35 -0.12
N HIS A 142 10.54 -25.16 0.44
CA HIS A 142 10.92 -23.89 -0.17
C HIS A 142 10.39 -23.75 -1.61
N ALA A 143 9.18 -24.25 -1.85
CA ALA A 143 8.52 -24.30 -3.15
C ALA A 143 7.47 -23.20 -3.29
N GLU A 144 7.22 -22.76 -4.52
CA GLU A 144 6.09 -21.87 -4.82
C GLU A 144 4.79 -22.67 -4.84
N LEU A 145 3.77 -22.22 -4.09
CA LEU A 145 2.41 -22.73 -4.18
C LEU A 145 1.63 -21.99 -5.27
N VAL A 146 1.16 -22.72 -6.28
CA VAL A 146 0.33 -22.18 -7.37
C VAL A 146 -1.13 -22.58 -7.15
N LEU A 147 -1.98 -21.58 -6.96
CA LEU A 147 -3.42 -21.71 -6.89
C LEU A 147 -4.01 -21.81 -8.32
N PRO A 148 -4.95 -22.72 -8.58
CA PRO A 148 -5.55 -22.86 -9.91
C PRO A 148 -6.36 -21.62 -10.31
N PRO A 149 -6.61 -21.43 -11.61
CA PRO A 149 -7.66 -20.53 -12.05
C PRO A 149 -9.03 -21.02 -11.56
N GLY A 150 -9.90 -20.06 -11.30
CA GLY A 150 -11.24 -20.26 -10.76
C GLY A 150 -11.41 -19.73 -9.35
N MET A 151 -12.60 -19.96 -8.82
CA MET A 151 -13.06 -19.49 -7.54
C MET A 151 -13.05 -20.64 -6.53
N MET A 152 -12.41 -20.40 -5.39
CA MET A 152 -12.27 -21.34 -4.29
C MET A 152 -12.61 -20.64 -2.99
N ARG A 153 -13.27 -21.34 -2.08
CA ARG A 153 -13.71 -20.80 -0.79
C ARG A 153 -12.82 -21.25 0.34
N VAL A 154 -12.63 -20.39 1.32
CA VAL A 154 -11.90 -20.66 2.55
C VAL A 154 -12.76 -20.15 3.71
N THR A 155 -13.22 -21.08 4.54
CA THR A 155 -14.04 -20.78 5.72
C THR A 155 -13.21 -20.75 7.01
N ARG A 156 -12.07 -21.45 7.02
CA ARG A 156 -11.22 -21.56 8.21
C ARG A 156 -10.28 -20.34 8.32
N PRO A 157 -10.30 -19.60 9.45
CA PRO A 157 -9.26 -18.64 9.77
C PRO A 157 -7.86 -19.26 9.81
N GLY A 158 -6.85 -18.47 9.46
CA GLY A 158 -5.47 -18.92 9.41
C GLY A 158 -5.20 -20.04 8.40
N ALA A 159 -6.06 -20.23 7.39
CA ALA A 159 -5.84 -21.26 6.39
C ALA A 159 -4.57 -21.02 5.54
N LEU A 160 -4.19 -19.75 5.34
CA LEU A 160 -2.91 -19.40 4.72
C LEU A 160 -1.75 -19.54 5.71
N LEU A 161 -1.87 -18.96 6.91
CA LEU A 161 -0.91 -19.14 8.00
C LEU A 161 -1.66 -19.24 9.31
N ALA A 162 -1.42 -20.33 10.04
CA ALA A 162 -2.04 -20.60 11.32
C ALA A 162 -1.48 -19.67 12.41
N ARG A 163 -2.33 -19.34 13.39
CA ARG A 163 -1.96 -18.46 14.52
C ARG A 163 -0.80 -19.03 15.35
N ASP A 164 -0.83 -20.33 15.58
CA ASP A 164 0.12 -21.08 16.38
C ASP A 164 1.25 -21.70 15.53
N LEU A 165 1.49 -21.20 14.31
CA LEU A 165 2.56 -21.69 13.47
C LEU A 165 3.89 -21.63 14.23
N ALA A 166 4.51 -22.80 14.38
CA ALA A 166 5.77 -22.94 15.10
C ALA A 166 6.98 -22.80 14.17
N GLY A 167 8.08 -22.35 14.76
CA GLY A 167 9.35 -22.18 14.06
C GLY A 167 9.41 -20.91 13.19
N ARG A 168 10.50 -20.78 12.44
CA ARG A 168 10.73 -19.69 11.49
C ARG A 168 10.89 -20.24 10.08
N HIS A 169 10.24 -19.59 9.13
CA HIS A 169 10.21 -19.94 7.72
C HIS A 169 10.58 -18.71 6.89
N ASP A 170 11.47 -18.87 5.93
CA ASP A 170 11.91 -17.80 5.04
C ASP A 170 11.43 -18.09 3.61
N GLY A 171 10.77 -17.10 3.00
CA GLY A 171 10.46 -17.10 1.58
C GLY A 171 9.22 -17.89 1.16
N LEU A 172 8.10 -17.82 1.89
CA LEU A 172 6.83 -18.40 1.43
C LEU A 172 6.30 -17.67 0.19
N ARG A 173 6.08 -18.40 -0.91
CA ARG A 173 5.54 -17.86 -2.17
C ARG A 173 4.22 -18.54 -2.54
N ILE A 174 3.19 -17.73 -2.77
CA ILE A 174 1.87 -18.17 -3.21
C ILE A 174 1.45 -17.32 -4.40
N SER A 175 1.11 -17.95 -5.53
CA SER A 175 0.68 -17.26 -6.74
C SER A 175 -0.61 -17.83 -7.31
N GLY A 176 -1.42 -16.98 -7.94
CA GLY A 176 -2.55 -17.40 -8.76
C GLY A 176 -2.29 -17.21 -10.27
N ALA A 177 -3.34 -17.45 -11.07
CA ALA A 177 -3.30 -17.29 -12.52
C ALA A 177 -3.46 -15.82 -12.98
N GLY A 178 -3.79 -14.89 -12.09
CA GLY A 178 -4.03 -13.47 -12.38
C GLY A 178 -5.22 -12.90 -11.60
N GLN A 179 -5.31 -11.57 -11.53
CA GLN A 179 -6.49 -10.89 -10.99
C GLN A 179 -7.76 -11.35 -11.73
N GLN A 180 -8.82 -11.64 -10.97
CA GLN A 180 -10.09 -12.25 -11.44
C GLN A 180 -9.99 -13.63 -12.08
N SER A 181 -8.80 -14.10 -12.46
CA SER A 181 -8.58 -15.46 -12.95
C SER A 181 -8.53 -16.45 -11.79
N THR A 182 -7.82 -16.13 -10.71
CA THR A 182 -7.85 -16.89 -9.45
C THR A 182 -8.53 -16.03 -8.39
N VAL A 183 -9.61 -16.55 -7.81
CA VAL A 183 -10.39 -15.86 -6.78
C VAL A 183 -10.42 -16.72 -5.52
N LEU A 184 -9.85 -16.20 -4.44
CA LEU A 184 -9.93 -16.80 -3.11
C LEU A 184 -11.03 -16.07 -2.33
N VAL A 185 -12.13 -16.76 -2.07
CA VAL A 185 -13.28 -16.28 -1.32
C VAL A 185 -13.05 -16.60 0.15
N TYR A 186 -12.84 -15.58 0.98
CA TYR A 186 -12.77 -15.73 2.42
C TYR A 186 -14.17 -15.55 3.02
N ASP A 187 -14.66 -16.61 3.64
CA ASP A 187 -16.02 -16.73 4.18
C ASP A 187 -15.97 -17.26 5.62
N PRO A 188 -15.32 -16.52 6.55
CA PRO A 188 -15.20 -16.96 7.93
C PRO A 188 -16.53 -16.82 8.67
N VAL A 189 -16.71 -17.66 9.70
CA VAL A 189 -17.83 -17.51 10.65
C VAL A 189 -17.69 -16.23 11.47
N ASP A 190 -16.45 -15.88 11.86
CA ASP A 190 -16.12 -14.67 12.60
C ASP A 190 -15.30 -13.71 11.71
N ALA A 191 -15.87 -12.55 11.39
CA ALA A 191 -15.22 -11.53 10.56
C ALA A 191 -13.93 -10.97 11.18
N SER A 192 -13.80 -11.03 12.52
CA SER A 192 -12.63 -10.53 13.22
C SER A 192 -11.44 -11.48 13.16
N GLU A 193 -11.65 -12.72 12.74
CA GLU A 193 -10.59 -13.70 12.55
C GLU A 193 -9.98 -13.53 11.14
N PRO A 194 -8.64 -13.51 11.01
CA PRO A 194 -7.98 -13.27 9.73
C PRO A 194 -7.74 -14.56 8.93
N LEU A 195 -7.67 -14.44 7.61
CA LEU A 195 -7.24 -15.53 6.73
C LEU A 195 -5.77 -15.93 6.96
N LEU A 196 -4.95 -14.98 7.38
CA LEU A 196 -3.52 -15.13 7.60
C LEU A 196 -3.11 -14.56 8.96
N TRP A 197 -2.56 -15.42 9.82
CA TRP A 197 -1.88 -15.01 11.05
C TRP A 197 -0.36 -15.11 10.87
N ASN A 198 0.36 -14.01 11.10
CA ASN A 198 1.82 -14.05 11.12
C ASN A 198 2.35 -13.55 12.47
N ASN A 199 2.68 -14.50 13.34
CA ASN A 199 3.28 -14.31 14.67
C ASN A 199 4.81 -14.05 14.61
N ASN A 200 5.32 -13.47 13.50
CA ASN A 200 6.73 -13.44 13.07
C ASN A 200 7.35 -14.80 12.67
N SER A 201 6.54 -15.82 12.41
CA SER A 201 7.06 -17.12 11.94
C SER A 201 7.43 -17.13 10.46
N VAL A 202 6.91 -16.20 9.65
CA VAL A 202 7.25 -16.13 8.22
C VAL A 202 7.97 -14.82 7.93
N LEU A 203 9.14 -14.90 7.30
CA LEU A 203 9.84 -13.80 6.65
C LEU A 203 9.69 -13.96 5.13
N GLY A 204 9.72 -12.87 4.36
CA GLY A 204 9.79 -13.02 2.92
C GLY A 204 8.47 -13.52 2.27
N LEU A 205 7.31 -13.32 2.90
CA LEU A 205 6.01 -13.69 2.29
C LEU A 205 5.84 -13.00 0.93
N ARG A 206 5.49 -13.77 -0.10
CA ARG A 206 5.12 -13.29 -1.44
C ARG A 206 3.74 -13.83 -1.77
N LEU A 207 2.77 -12.94 -1.94
CA LEU A 207 1.46 -13.27 -2.47
C LEU A 207 1.26 -12.54 -3.80
N ALA A 208 0.84 -13.23 -4.85
CA ALA A 208 0.72 -12.61 -6.15
C ALA A 208 -0.41 -13.14 -7.04
N ARG A 209 -0.85 -12.28 -7.98
CA ARG A 209 -1.67 -12.67 -9.15
C ARG A 209 -3.00 -13.33 -8.79
N LEU A 210 -3.77 -12.73 -7.88
CA LEU A 210 -5.06 -13.27 -7.46
C LEU A 210 -6.01 -12.19 -6.95
N THR A 211 -7.27 -12.55 -6.81
CA THR A 211 -8.29 -11.72 -6.16
C THR A 211 -8.67 -12.32 -4.81
N LEU A 212 -8.58 -11.50 -3.77
CA LEU A 212 -9.11 -11.75 -2.44
C LEU A 212 -10.52 -11.17 -2.37
N TYR A 213 -11.52 -12.04 -2.23
CA TYR A 213 -12.93 -11.66 -2.15
C TYR A 213 -13.49 -12.05 -0.79
N THR A 214 -14.41 -11.26 -0.26
CA THR A 214 -15.24 -11.65 0.89
C THR A 214 -16.58 -10.91 0.82
N ASP A 215 -17.66 -11.57 1.19
CA ASP A 215 -18.95 -10.91 1.44
C ASP A 215 -19.24 -10.75 2.94
N VAL A 216 -18.29 -11.18 3.79
CA VAL A 216 -18.38 -11.05 5.24
C VAL A 216 -17.93 -9.63 5.64
N PRO A 217 -18.84 -8.79 6.17
CA PRO A 217 -18.53 -7.39 6.45
C PRO A 217 -17.49 -7.27 7.56
N GLY A 218 -16.43 -6.49 7.30
CA GLY A 218 -15.38 -6.26 8.29
C GLY A 218 -14.32 -7.36 8.36
N ALA A 219 -14.35 -8.33 7.43
CA ALA A 219 -13.35 -9.39 7.36
C ALA A 219 -11.92 -8.83 7.30
N VAL A 220 -10.98 -9.55 7.92
CA VAL A 220 -9.56 -9.22 7.99
C VAL A 220 -8.75 -10.17 7.11
N PHE A 221 -7.91 -9.63 6.22
CA PHE A 221 -7.07 -10.49 5.38
C PHE A 221 -5.87 -11.04 6.17
N ALA A 222 -5.08 -10.17 6.79
CA ALA A 222 -3.87 -10.57 7.51
C ALA A 222 -3.73 -9.84 8.85
N ARG A 223 -3.27 -10.57 9.86
CA ARG A 223 -2.90 -10.04 11.18
C ARG A 223 -1.47 -10.45 11.51
N CYS A 224 -0.62 -9.45 11.70
CA CYS A 224 0.78 -9.62 12.09
C CYS A 224 0.98 -9.22 13.56
N TYR A 225 1.66 -10.05 14.34
CA TYR A 225 1.92 -9.82 15.76
C TYR A 225 3.20 -10.51 16.24
N GLY A 226 3.60 -10.24 17.49
CA GLY A 226 4.72 -10.90 18.17
C GLY A 226 5.94 -9.98 18.34
N SER A 227 7.11 -10.56 18.63
CA SER A 227 8.38 -9.83 18.80
C SER A 227 9.44 -10.33 17.82
N GLY A 228 9.79 -9.58 16.77
CA GLY A 228 10.76 -10.11 15.81
C GLY A 228 11.06 -9.27 14.57
N ILE A 229 11.53 -9.97 13.54
CA ILE A 229 12.13 -9.49 12.28
C ILE A 229 11.26 -9.93 11.09
N SER A 230 9.93 -9.86 11.21
CA SER A 230 9.03 -10.27 10.12
C SER A 230 9.05 -9.24 8.99
N GLN A 231 10.05 -9.33 8.12
CA GLN A 231 10.40 -8.31 7.13
C GLN A 231 10.24 -8.80 5.68
N ASP A 232 10.37 -7.82 4.76
CA ASP A 232 10.37 -8.00 3.31
C ASP A 232 9.18 -8.83 2.82
N HIS A 233 7.96 -8.36 3.08
CA HIS A 233 6.74 -8.98 2.60
C HIS A 233 6.26 -8.26 1.35
N GLN A 234 5.77 -9.01 0.33
CA GLN A 234 5.34 -8.41 -0.93
C GLN A 234 3.99 -8.96 -1.41
N PHE A 235 3.13 -8.05 -1.83
CA PHE A 235 1.79 -8.26 -2.35
C PHE A 235 1.72 -7.66 -3.73
N ILE A 236 1.78 -8.51 -4.76
CA ILE A 236 2.02 -8.08 -6.14
C ILE A 236 0.87 -8.52 -7.05
N ASP A 237 0.26 -7.58 -7.77
CA ASP A 237 -0.83 -7.90 -8.70
C ASP A 237 -2.01 -8.61 -7.98
N ILE A 238 -2.42 -8.05 -6.83
CA ILE A 238 -3.54 -8.54 -6.02
C ILE A 238 -4.73 -7.60 -6.14
N ALA A 239 -5.94 -8.15 -6.18
CA ALA A 239 -7.16 -7.36 -6.03
C ALA A 239 -7.92 -7.67 -4.73
N PHE A 240 -8.30 -6.64 -3.96
CA PHE A 240 -9.27 -6.75 -2.87
C PHE A 240 -10.67 -6.38 -3.35
N ARG A 241 -11.65 -7.26 -3.11
CA ARG A 241 -13.05 -7.06 -3.53
C ARG A 241 -14.04 -7.51 -2.46
N GLY A 242 -15.25 -6.99 -2.55
CA GLY A 242 -16.34 -7.31 -1.64
C GLY A 242 -16.34 -6.40 -0.42
N ARG A 243 -16.34 -6.96 0.79
CA ARG A 243 -16.67 -6.26 2.05
C ARG A 243 -15.55 -6.29 3.10
N TRP A 244 -14.30 -6.30 2.63
CA TRP A 244 -13.11 -6.27 3.49
C TRP A 244 -13.13 -5.06 4.42
N GLY A 245 -12.88 -5.27 5.71
CA GLY A 245 -12.61 -4.18 6.66
C GLY A 245 -11.14 -3.82 6.72
N ILE A 246 -10.27 -4.83 6.69
CA ILE A 246 -8.83 -4.67 6.90
C ILE A 246 -8.04 -5.55 5.93
N GLY A 247 -7.06 -4.95 5.26
CA GLY A 247 -6.07 -5.68 4.46
C GLY A 247 -5.06 -6.33 5.41
N ILE A 248 -4.14 -5.54 5.94
CA ILE A 248 -3.14 -6.00 6.91
C ILE A 248 -3.27 -5.17 8.18
N GLU A 249 -3.38 -5.84 9.32
CA GLU A 249 -3.24 -5.20 10.62
C GLU A 249 -2.02 -5.71 11.40
N MET A 250 -1.30 -4.77 11.99
CA MET A 250 -0.19 -5.02 12.90
C MET A 250 -0.65 -4.67 14.30
N VAL A 251 -0.79 -5.67 15.15
CA VAL A 251 -1.40 -5.54 16.47
C VAL A 251 -0.42 -5.93 17.58
N PRO A 252 -0.62 -5.44 18.81
CA PRO A 252 -0.04 -6.04 20.00
C PRO A 252 -0.29 -7.55 20.02
N ASP A 253 0.56 -8.27 20.73
CA ASP A 253 0.39 -9.71 20.90
C ASP A 253 -1.00 -10.01 21.50
N PRO A 254 -1.86 -10.78 20.80
CA PRO A 254 -3.25 -10.97 21.19
C PRO A 254 -3.43 -11.85 22.43
N GLU A 255 -2.38 -12.56 22.87
CA GLU A 255 -2.44 -13.44 24.05
C GLU A 255 -1.91 -12.73 25.29
N THR A 256 -0.79 -12.02 25.14
CA THR A 256 -0.11 -11.35 26.25
C THR A 256 -0.48 -9.88 26.39
N GLY A 257 -1.07 -9.28 25.35
CA GLY A 257 -1.30 -7.83 25.26
C GLY A 257 -0.01 -7.02 25.13
N ALA A 258 1.15 -7.66 25.02
CA ALA A 258 2.43 -6.98 24.89
C ALA A 258 2.43 -6.15 23.60
N ALA A 259 3.00 -4.94 23.64
CA ALA A 259 2.93 -3.96 22.55
C ALA A 259 3.34 -4.52 21.17
N GLY A 260 4.11 -5.60 21.13
CA GLY A 260 4.57 -6.25 19.91
C GLY A 260 5.68 -5.46 19.24
N ASN A 261 6.66 -6.16 18.69
CA ASN A 261 7.65 -5.59 17.78
C ASN A 261 7.48 -6.26 16.42
N ASN A 262 6.57 -5.71 15.62
CA ASN A 262 6.26 -6.19 14.27
C ASN A 262 7.14 -5.44 13.27
N ASN A 263 8.47 -5.44 13.49
CA ASN A 263 9.43 -4.84 12.58
C ASN A 263 9.24 -5.45 11.18
N SER A 264 8.49 -4.74 10.35
CA SER A 264 7.90 -5.29 9.13
C SER A 264 8.00 -4.31 8.00
N GLU A 265 8.46 -4.82 6.87
CA GLU A 265 8.56 -4.10 5.61
C GLU A 265 7.55 -4.69 4.65
N PHE A 266 6.68 -3.85 4.07
CA PHE A 266 5.63 -4.29 3.15
C PHE A 266 5.75 -3.55 1.82
N LEU A 267 5.76 -4.31 0.73
CA LEU A 267 5.56 -3.80 -0.62
C LEU A 267 4.19 -4.21 -1.15
N PHE A 268 3.36 -3.24 -1.46
CA PHE A 268 2.13 -3.38 -2.23
C PHE A 268 2.40 -2.80 -3.62
N ASP A 269 2.46 -3.66 -4.64
CA ASP A 269 2.75 -3.25 -6.02
C ASP A 269 1.67 -3.75 -6.98
N ARG A 270 1.07 -2.83 -7.74
CA ARG A 270 -0.09 -3.10 -8.59
C ARG A 270 -1.27 -3.72 -7.82
N VAL A 271 -1.48 -3.25 -6.58
CA VAL A 271 -2.66 -3.64 -5.81
C VAL A 271 -3.88 -2.88 -6.32
N HIS A 272 -4.96 -3.61 -6.57
CA HIS A 272 -6.26 -3.07 -6.93
C HIS A 272 -7.23 -3.22 -5.76
N SER A 273 -8.04 -2.21 -5.46
CA SER A 273 -9.19 -2.37 -4.56
C SER A 273 -10.48 -1.93 -5.24
N ALA A 274 -11.56 -2.66 -4.96
CA ALA A 274 -12.92 -2.31 -5.37
C ALA A 274 -13.87 -2.63 -4.22
N VAL A 275 -13.71 -1.91 -3.11
CA VAL A 275 -14.46 -2.10 -1.86
C VAL A 275 -15.33 -0.88 -1.61
N TYR A 276 -16.62 -1.00 -1.95
CA TYR A 276 -17.56 0.14 -1.99
C TYR A 276 -18.59 0.15 -0.87
N LEU A 277 -18.81 -1.01 -0.23
CA LEU A 277 -19.92 -1.19 0.71
C LEU A 277 -19.53 -0.79 2.13
N ASP A 278 -18.29 -1.03 2.52
CA ASP A 278 -17.77 -0.81 3.87
C ASP A 278 -16.43 -0.08 3.82
N PRO A 279 -16.04 0.66 4.88
CA PRO A 279 -14.70 1.21 5.01
C PRO A 279 -13.63 0.11 5.00
N PHE A 280 -12.59 0.31 4.19
CA PHE A 280 -11.48 -0.63 4.03
C PHE A 280 -10.14 0.04 4.33
N THR A 281 -9.44 -0.44 5.35
CA THR A 281 -8.07 0.00 5.64
C THR A 281 -7.08 -1.02 5.10
N LEU A 282 -6.28 -0.65 4.09
CA LEU A 282 -5.32 -1.56 3.48
C LEU A 282 -4.18 -1.92 4.43
N LEU A 283 -3.67 -0.94 5.19
CA LEU A 283 -2.66 -1.14 6.23
C LEU A 283 -3.04 -0.43 7.54
N LEU A 284 -3.13 -1.19 8.62
CA LEU A 284 -3.45 -0.70 9.96
C LEU A 284 -2.31 -1.04 10.94
N GLY A 285 -1.56 -0.03 11.39
CA GLY A 285 -0.46 -0.21 12.34
C GLY A 285 -0.82 0.24 13.76
N ARG A 286 -0.88 -0.69 14.72
CA ARG A 286 -1.19 -0.42 16.14
C ARG A 286 -0.11 -0.85 17.13
N SER A 287 0.86 -1.67 16.72
CA SER A 287 1.82 -2.32 17.61
C SER A 287 3.02 -1.46 18.01
N SER A 288 3.79 -0.92 17.05
CA SER A 288 5.10 -0.30 17.32
C SER A 288 5.41 0.92 16.44
N ASP A 289 6.32 1.78 16.92
CA ASP A 289 6.94 2.89 16.17
C ASP A 289 8.24 2.49 15.43
N GLN A 290 8.69 1.24 15.64
CA GLN A 290 9.80 0.58 14.94
C GLN A 290 9.34 -0.13 13.65
N ASN A 291 8.21 0.31 13.12
CA ASN A 291 7.53 -0.23 11.96
C ASN A 291 8.21 0.32 10.68
N LEU A 292 8.99 -0.53 10.00
CA LEU A 292 9.96 -0.11 8.97
C LEU A 292 9.43 -0.28 7.55
N ASN A 293 9.34 0.81 6.79
CA ASN A 293 9.20 0.80 5.33
C ASN A 293 7.94 0.13 4.73
N TYR A 294 6.93 0.94 4.45
CA TYR A 294 5.73 0.55 3.73
C TYR A 294 5.69 1.22 2.36
N TRP A 295 5.71 0.43 1.29
CA TRP A 295 5.65 0.93 -0.08
C TRP A 295 4.34 0.56 -0.75
N PHE A 296 3.65 1.55 -1.29
CA PHE A 296 2.48 1.40 -2.15
C PHE A 296 2.83 1.97 -3.52
N ARG A 297 2.94 1.09 -4.52
CA ARG A 297 3.39 1.45 -5.87
C ARG A 297 2.36 1.02 -6.90
N ASN A 298 2.09 1.87 -7.87
CA ASN A 298 1.25 1.53 -9.03
C ASN A 298 -0.15 1.01 -8.63
N CYS A 299 -0.67 1.42 -7.47
CA CYS A 299 -1.94 0.90 -6.97
C CYS A 299 -3.12 1.64 -7.59
N LYS A 300 -4.23 0.92 -7.80
CA LYS A 300 -5.51 1.49 -8.24
C LYS A 300 -6.54 1.20 -7.18
N LEU A 301 -7.00 2.21 -6.46
CA LEU A 301 -7.82 2.00 -5.27
C LEU A 301 -9.20 2.63 -5.46
N TRP A 302 -10.23 1.80 -5.44
CA TRP A 302 -11.61 2.24 -5.63
C TRP A 302 -12.47 1.96 -4.41
N GLY A 303 -13.33 2.93 -4.11
CA GLY A 303 -14.32 2.84 -3.04
C GLY A 303 -13.86 3.53 -1.76
N TRP A 304 -14.25 3.01 -0.59
CA TRP A 304 -14.00 3.63 0.70
C TRP A 304 -12.72 3.11 1.32
N VAL A 305 -11.60 3.64 0.83
CA VAL A 305 -10.28 3.15 1.19
C VAL A 305 -9.56 4.12 2.12
N THR A 306 -8.82 3.55 3.07
CA THR A 306 -7.69 4.17 3.76
C THR A 306 -6.47 3.35 3.39
N ILE A 307 -5.46 3.97 2.79
CA ILE A 307 -4.22 3.30 2.37
C ILE A 307 -3.45 2.85 3.61
N ALA A 308 -3.26 3.75 4.55
CA ALA A 308 -2.54 3.48 5.79
C ALA A 308 -3.09 4.27 6.96
N ARG A 309 -3.30 3.59 8.09
CA ARG A 309 -3.56 4.19 9.41
C ARG A 309 -2.49 3.70 10.38
N LEU A 310 -1.58 4.58 10.78
CA LEU A 310 -0.43 4.26 11.62
C LEU A 310 -0.55 4.98 12.97
N HIS A 311 -0.78 4.23 14.05
CA HIS A 311 -1.04 4.78 15.38
C HIS A 311 0.20 5.22 16.14
N LYS A 312 1.37 4.68 15.77
CA LYS A 312 2.61 4.87 16.51
C LYS A 312 3.76 5.39 15.64
N GLY A 313 3.50 6.02 14.51
CA GLY A 313 4.58 6.36 13.55
C GLY A 313 4.89 5.26 12.54
N GLY A 314 5.89 5.51 11.70
CA GLY A 314 6.30 4.62 10.62
C GLY A 314 7.01 5.35 9.47
N HIS A 315 7.44 4.55 8.48
CA HIS A 315 8.05 5.04 7.24
C HIS A 315 7.19 4.64 6.03
N LEU A 316 6.43 5.58 5.49
CA LEU A 316 5.42 5.34 4.46
C LEU A 316 5.83 5.96 3.12
N HIS A 317 5.72 5.19 2.04
CA HIS A 317 5.98 5.61 0.67
C HIS A 317 4.80 5.24 -0.22
N ILE A 318 4.20 6.22 -0.87
CA ILE A 318 3.13 6.05 -1.84
C ILE A 318 3.62 6.66 -3.15
N SER A 319 3.64 5.87 -4.24
CA SER A 319 4.08 6.36 -5.55
C SER A 319 3.20 5.85 -6.69
N ASP A 320 2.87 6.74 -7.62
CA ASP A 320 2.20 6.42 -8.89
C ASP A 320 0.86 5.69 -8.69
N CYS A 321 0.10 6.12 -7.68
CA CYS A 321 -1.18 5.53 -7.32
C CYS A 321 -2.35 6.37 -7.85
N ASP A 322 -3.45 5.69 -8.14
CA ASP A 322 -4.73 6.30 -8.50
C ASP A 322 -5.80 5.89 -7.48
N VAL A 323 -6.50 6.88 -6.93
CA VAL A 323 -7.64 6.67 -6.05
C VAL A 323 -8.88 7.26 -6.73
N SER A 324 -9.73 6.40 -7.29
CA SER A 324 -10.94 6.80 -8.01
C SER A 324 -12.21 6.41 -7.25
N GLY A 325 -13.32 7.11 -7.49
CA GLY A 325 -14.57 6.74 -6.84
C GLY A 325 -14.62 7.02 -5.33
N TYR A 326 -13.68 7.79 -4.77
CA TYR A 326 -13.52 7.96 -3.33
C TYR A 326 -14.62 8.88 -2.76
N ALA A 327 -15.60 8.26 -2.12
CA ALA A 327 -16.87 8.88 -1.72
C ALA A 327 -17.37 8.41 -0.34
N PRO A 328 -16.54 8.48 0.73
CA PRO A 328 -16.91 8.02 2.07
C PRO A 328 -18.15 8.76 2.61
N LYS A 329 -18.99 8.08 3.41
CA LYS A 329 -20.18 8.69 4.06
C LYS A 329 -19.86 9.53 5.30
N ALA A 330 -18.68 9.37 5.86
CA ALA A 330 -18.17 10.11 7.01
C ALA A 330 -16.70 10.45 6.77
N ALA A 331 -16.17 11.45 7.49
CA ALA A 331 -14.81 11.93 7.30
C ALA A 331 -13.83 10.76 7.32
N ASN A 332 -13.12 10.59 6.21
CA ASN A 332 -12.16 9.52 6.04
C ASN A 332 -10.92 10.08 5.36
N TYR A 333 -9.75 9.73 5.88
CA TYR A 333 -8.47 10.12 5.31
C TYR A 333 -7.86 8.92 4.59
N LEU A 334 -7.21 9.17 3.44
CA LEU A 334 -6.44 8.12 2.75
C LEU A 334 -5.21 7.71 3.58
N VAL A 335 -4.63 8.66 4.31
CA VAL A 335 -3.46 8.45 5.16
C VAL A 335 -3.71 9.06 6.53
N GLU A 336 -3.53 8.27 7.58
CA GLU A 336 -3.61 8.71 8.97
C GLU A 336 -2.30 8.40 9.69
N LEU A 337 -1.60 9.45 10.09
CA LEU A 337 -0.31 9.43 10.75
C LEU A 337 -0.51 9.87 12.21
N LEU A 338 -0.98 8.97 13.06
CA LEU A 338 -1.40 9.31 14.42
C LEU A 338 -0.22 9.24 15.40
N GLY A 339 -0.36 9.91 16.55
CA GLY A 339 0.73 10.16 17.50
C GLY A 339 0.46 9.74 18.95
N ASP A 340 -0.77 9.33 19.27
CA ASP A 340 -1.16 8.98 20.64
C ASP A 340 -0.60 7.61 21.03
N ASN A 341 0.34 7.64 21.98
CA ASN A 341 0.95 6.47 22.62
C ASN A 341 2.11 5.79 21.84
N HIS A 342 2.75 6.48 20.85
CA HIS A 342 4.22 6.63 20.64
C HIS A 342 4.58 7.19 19.24
N ALA A 343 5.25 8.34 19.14
CA ALA A 343 5.83 8.85 17.87
C ALA A 343 7.20 9.51 18.10
N ARG A 344 8.13 8.71 18.66
CA ARG A 344 9.54 9.06 18.93
C ARG A 344 10.54 8.14 18.19
N GLY A 345 10.04 7.26 17.32
CA GLY A 345 10.79 6.44 16.37
C GLY A 345 10.83 7.05 14.97
N VAL A 346 10.64 6.24 13.92
CA VAL A 346 10.67 6.72 12.53
C VAL A 346 9.36 7.43 12.18
N CYS A 347 9.43 8.68 11.74
CA CYS A 347 8.28 9.47 11.29
C CYS A 347 8.63 10.09 9.93
N ALA A 348 8.39 9.33 8.87
CA ALA A 348 8.63 9.79 7.51
C ALA A 348 7.52 9.30 6.58
N CYS A 349 6.92 10.23 5.84
CA CYS A 349 5.90 9.95 4.84
C CYS A 349 6.27 10.62 3.53
N SER A 350 6.21 9.88 2.43
CA SER A 350 6.44 10.36 1.06
C SER A 350 5.25 9.95 0.19
N ILE A 351 4.60 10.92 -0.42
CA ILE A 351 3.49 10.73 -1.36
C ILE A 351 3.90 11.37 -2.69
N ARG A 352 4.01 10.57 -3.74
CA ARG A 352 4.49 11.01 -5.07
C ARG A 352 3.53 10.58 -6.17
N ASN A 353 3.19 11.49 -7.08
CA ASN A 353 2.36 11.20 -8.25
C ASN A 353 1.04 10.49 -7.88
N LEU A 354 0.38 10.96 -6.82
CA LEU A 354 -0.91 10.43 -6.38
C LEU A 354 -2.03 11.24 -7.03
N ARG A 355 -2.93 10.57 -7.74
CA ARG A 355 -4.16 11.19 -8.26
C ARG A 355 -5.37 10.71 -7.47
N VAL A 356 -6.24 11.63 -7.05
CA VAL A 356 -7.41 11.32 -6.21
C VAL A 356 -8.68 11.99 -6.75
N GLU A 357 -9.76 11.22 -6.89
CA GLU A 357 -11.11 11.73 -7.12
C GLU A 357 -11.85 11.97 -5.79
N LEU A 358 -11.80 13.19 -5.26
CA LEU A 358 -12.53 13.56 -4.04
C LEU A 358 -14.02 13.80 -4.36
N LYS A 359 -14.88 12.79 -4.19
CA LYS A 359 -16.30 12.86 -4.65
C LYS A 359 -17.26 13.45 -3.62
N THR A 360 -16.80 13.67 -2.38
CA THR A 360 -17.59 14.15 -1.25
C THR A 360 -16.70 15.00 -0.35
N GLU A 361 -17.24 15.95 0.39
CA GLU A 361 -16.50 16.72 1.42
C GLU A 361 -15.88 15.84 2.53
N GLN A 362 -16.36 14.61 2.68
CA GLN A 362 -15.86 13.62 3.63
C GLN A 362 -14.63 12.86 3.10
N ALA A 363 -14.29 13.03 1.81
CA ALA A 363 -13.13 12.43 1.17
C ALA A 363 -11.90 13.31 1.45
N LEU A 364 -11.05 12.89 2.37
CA LEU A 364 -9.89 13.65 2.82
C LEU A 364 -8.59 12.89 2.52
N LEU A 365 -7.48 13.61 2.42
CA LEU A 365 -6.19 13.05 2.01
C LEU A 365 -5.38 12.57 3.20
N LEU A 366 -5.05 13.47 4.12
CA LEU A 366 -4.06 13.22 5.17
C LEU A 366 -4.49 13.83 6.50
N ARG A 367 -4.43 13.03 7.57
CA ARG A 367 -4.42 13.51 8.95
C ARG A 367 -3.11 13.14 9.61
N SER A 368 -2.48 14.09 10.29
CA SER A 368 -1.23 13.86 11.02
C SER A 368 -1.29 14.43 12.43
N GLU A 369 -0.90 13.62 13.41
CA GLU A 369 -0.67 13.96 14.83
C GLU A 369 0.80 13.72 15.23
N TRP A 370 1.69 13.44 14.27
CA TRP A 370 3.09 13.23 14.55
C TRP A 370 3.74 14.44 15.22
N PRO A 371 4.45 14.27 16.35
CA PRO A 371 5.09 15.36 17.10
C PRO A 371 6.42 15.80 16.48
N SER A 372 6.93 15.05 15.48
CA SER A 372 8.15 15.35 14.72
C SER A 372 8.20 14.49 13.44
N GLY A 373 9.15 14.74 12.55
CA GLY A 373 9.37 13.93 11.34
C GLY A 373 9.17 14.72 10.05
N THR A 374 9.06 14.01 8.94
CA THR A 374 8.89 14.60 7.60
C THR A 374 7.68 14.02 6.88
N ILE A 375 6.96 14.90 6.18
CA ILE A 375 5.86 14.57 5.28
C ILE A 375 6.15 15.30 3.97
N ASP A 376 6.49 14.54 2.93
CA ASP A 376 6.78 15.04 1.58
C ASP A 376 5.63 14.63 0.65
N ILE A 377 5.03 15.60 -0.03
CA ILE A 377 3.97 15.38 -1.01
C ILE A 377 4.43 16.05 -2.31
N SER A 378 4.51 15.30 -3.41
CA SER A 378 4.88 15.84 -4.73
C SER A 378 4.01 15.25 -5.84
N GLY A 379 3.67 16.05 -6.84
CA GLY A 379 2.87 15.59 -7.97
C GLY A 379 1.46 15.13 -7.58
N LEU A 380 0.88 15.69 -6.51
CA LEU A 380 -0.48 15.37 -6.08
C LEU A 380 -1.49 16.00 -7.05
N ASP A 381 -2.44 15.21 -7.54
CA ASP A 381 -3.53 15.68 -8.39
C ASP A 381 -4.90 15.48 -7.71
N LEU A 382 -5.44 16.58 -7.19
CA LEU A 382 -6.81 16.67 -6.65
C LEU A 382 -7.76 17.45 -7.59
N SER A 383 -7.40 17.61 -8.86
CA SER A 383 -8.16 18.44 -9.82
C SER A 383 -9.46 17.82 -10.30
N SER A 384 -9.64 16.52 -10.09
CA SER A 384 -10.88 15.85 -10.45
C SER A 384 -11.97 16.15 -9.43
N GLN A 385 -13.18 16.43 -9.92
CA GLN A 385 -14.37 16.63 -9.09
C GLN A 385 -14.28 17.80 -8.09
N THR A 386 -13.42 18.79 -8.31
CA THR A 386 -13.27 19.96 -7.41
C THR A 386 -14.60 20.66 -7.10
N TYR A 387 -15.53 20.72 -8.06
CA TYR A 387 -16.88 21.27 -7.88
C TYR A 387 -17.75 20.54 -6.83
N ARG A 388 -17.37 19.32 -6.41
CA ARG A 388 -18.04 18.55 -5.35
C ARG A 388 -17.46 18.79 -3.96
N MET A 389 -16.26 19.37 -3.90
CA MET A 389 -15.56 19.65 -2.66
C MET A 389 -16.00 21.01 -2.13
N THR A 390 -16.29 21.09 -0.84
CA THR A 390 -16.49 22.38 -0.19
C THR A 390 -15.13 23.08 -0.04
N PRO A 391 -15.03 24.39 -0.33
CA PRO A 391 -13.78 25.14 -0.15
C PRO A 391 -13.21 25.03 1.27
N ALA A 392 -14.06 24.85 2.28
CA ALA A 392 -13.68 24.72 3.69
C ALA A 392 -13.30 23.29 4.13
N ALA A 393 -13.32 22.29 3.24
CA ALA A 393 -12.97 20.92 3.61
C ALA A 393 -11.48 20.82 3.98
N PRO A 394 -11.13 20.31 5.18
CA PRO A 394 -9.75 20.18 5.63
C PRO A 394 -9.10 18.93 5.01
N VAL A 395 -8.82 18.98 3.71
CA VAL A 395 -8.27 17.84 2.95
C VAL A 395 -6.95 17.34 3.53
N ILE A 396 -6.14 18.26 4.07
CA ILE A 396 -5.02 17.91 4.94
C ILE A 396 -5.28 18.52 6.32
N GLU A 397 -5.09 17.73 7.37
CA GLU A 397 -5.19 18.16 8.76
C GLU A 397 -3.90 17.83 9.51
N LEU A 398 -3.27 18.86 10.09
CA LEU A 398 -2.13 18.74 11.00
C LEU A 398 -2.57 19.12 12.41
N ILE A 399 -2.53 18.16 13.32
CA ILE A 399 -2.81 18.35 14.74
C ILE A 399 -1.46 18.40 15.46
N LEU A 400 -1.07 19.61 15.86
CA LEU A 400 0.20 19.88 16.50
C LEU A 400 0.05 19.79 18.02
N GLY A 401 0.80 18.86 18.62
CA GLY A 401 0.94 18.72 20.07
C GLY A 401 2.10 19.55 20.64
N GLU A 402 2.62 19.13 21.79
CA GLU A 402 3.88 19.67 22.32
C GLU A 402 5.07 18.99 21.63
N GLY A 403 5.93 19.76 20.96
CA GLY A 403 7.09 19.20 20.26
C GLY A 403 7.58 20.06 19.10
N ARG A 404 8.47 19.50 18.27
CA ARG A 404 8.96 20.19 17.07
C ARG A 404 7.91 20.31 15.98
N GLY A 405 6.93 19.41 15.97
CA GLY A 405 5.97 19.26 14.88
C GLY A 405 6.63 18.66 13.64
N PRO A 406 5.83 18.14 12.70
CA PRO A 406 6.35 17.59 11.45
C PRO A 406 6.78 18.71 10.50
N ILE A 407 7.71 18.40 9.61
CA ILE A 407 7.99 19.22 8.43
C ILE A 407 7.07 18.72 7.32
N LEU A 408 6.13 19.54 6.85
CA LEU A 408 5.28 19.28 5.69
C LEU A 408 5.83 20.05 4.47
N SER A 409 6.17 19.33 3.41
CA SER A 409 6.53 19.88 2.11
C SER A 409 5.53 19.39 1.07
N VAL A 410 4.93 20.31 0.33
CA VAL A 410 4.03 20.02 -0.79
C VAL A 410 4.56 20.71 -2.04
N SER A 411 4.77 19.97 -3.12
CA SER A 411 5.36 20.50 -4.34
C SER A 411 4.70 20.00 -5.63
N ASP A 412 4.75 20.80 -6.70
CA ASP A 412 4.30 20.41 -8.04
C ASP A 412 2.89 19.82 -8.07
N SER A 413 1.98 20.39 -7.28
CA SER A 413 0.69 19.76 -6.95
C SER A 413 -0.51 20.63 -7.36
N GLN A 414 -1.61 19.98 -7.68
CA GLN A 414 -2.91 20.60 -7.90
C GLN A 414 -3.83 20.28 -6.71
N PHE A 415 -4.23 21.32 -5.97
CA PHE A 415 -4.82 21.20 -4.64
C PHE A 415 -6.26 21.68 -4.61
N ALA A 416 -7.14 20.93 -3.95
CA ALA A 416 -8.53 21.30 -3.71
C ALA A 416 -8.85 21.17 -2.22
N GLY A 417 -9.58 22.14 -1.68
CA GLY A 417 -9.85 22.24 -0.24
C GLY A 417 -8.76 23.00 0.50
N GLN A 418 -8.67 22.79 1.81
CA GLN A 418 -7.79 23.50 2.73
C GLN A 418 -6.78 22.58 3.42
N LEU A 419 -5.68 23.18 3.86
CA LEU A 419 -4.86 22.69 4.95
C LEU A 419 -5.39 23.27 6.26
N ARG A 420 -5.75 22.42 7.21
CA ARG A 420 -6.02 22.81 8.59
C ARG A 420 -4.81 22.53 9.47
N VAL A 421 -4.41 23.51 10.26
CA VAL A 421 -3.35 23.39 11.26
C VAL A 421 -3.94 23.73 12.62
N ASP A 422 -4.03 22.73 13.48
CA ASP A 422 -4.57 22.87 14.83
C ASP A 422 -3.45 22.75 15.87
N ASN A 423 -3.14 23.85 16.56
CA ASN A 423 -2.15 23.85 17.62
C ASN A 423 -2.82 23.59 18.97
N HIS A 424 -3.01 22.31 19.29
CA HIS A 424 -3.82 21.87 20.42
C HIS A 424 -3.06 21.76 21.76
N GLY A 425 -1.72 21.79 21.76
CA GLY A 425 -0.91 21.74 22.98
C GLY A 425 -0.80 23.10 23.69
N GLN A 426 -0.86 23.15 25.02
CA GLN A 426 -0.75 24.41 25.78
C GLN A 426 0.58 25.14 25.56
N LYS A 427 1.68 24.39 25.37
CA LYS A 427 2.99 24.97 25.01
C LYS A 427 3.15 25.22 23.51
N GLY A 428 2.27 24.61 22.71
CA GLY A 428 2.26 24.60 21.26
C GLY A 428 3.51 23.98 20.63
N SER A 429 3.45 23.82 19.30
CA SER A 429 4.62 23.58 18.45
C SER A 429 4.92 24.83 17.62
N ASP A 430 6.14 25.38 17.69
CA ASP A 430 6.61 26.50 16.87
C ASP A 430 7.72 26.14 15.88
N GLN A 431 8.19 24.89 15.88
CA GLN A 431 9.25 24.44 14.96
C GLN A 431 8.70 23.68 13.75
N ALA A 432 7.38 23.54 13.66
CA ALA A 432 6.75 22.93 12.50
C ALA A 432 7.00 23.84 11.29
N LEU A 433 7.41 23.23 10.18
CA LEU A 433 7.64 23.93 8.92
C LEU A 433 6.65 23.38 7.90
N ILE A 434 5.87 24.27 7.30
CA ILE A 434 4.90 23.95 6.27
C ILE A 434 5.29 24.73 5.03
N ALA A 435 5.54 24.03 3.92
CA ALA A 435 5.98 24.65 2.68
C ALA A 435 5.16 24.15 1.49
N PHE A 436 4.70 25.08 0.65
CA PHE A 436 4.08 24.83 -0.64
C PHE A 436 4.95 25.43 -1.75
N THR A 437 5.30 24.65 -2.76
CA THR A 437 6.16 25.09 -3.88
C THR A 437 5.57 24.67 -5.23
N ARG A 438 5.36 25.61 -6.16
CA ARG A 438 4.78 25.33 -7.50
C ARG A 438 3.42 24.61 -7.42
N CYS A 439 2.56 25.04 -6.49
CA CYS A 439 1.23 24.47 -6.30
C CYS A 439 0.13 25.34 -6.91
N SER A 440 -0.93 24.71 -7.43
CA SER A 440 -2.12 25.39 -7.94
C SER A 440 -3.33 25.02 -7.08
N PHE A 441 -3.95 26.00 -6.45
CA PHE A 441 -5.11 25.83 -5.58
C PHE A 441 -6.40 26.16 -6.33
N PHE A 442 -7.35 25.24 -6.32
CA PHE A 442 -8.66 25.42 -6.97
C PHE A 442 -9.67 26.14 -6.07
N HIS A 443 -9.43 26.18 -4.76
CA HIS A 443 -10.23 26.88 -3.77
C HIS A 443 -9.33 27.90 -3.08
N GLY A 444 -9.83 29.12 -2.86
CA GLY A 444 -9.08 30.20 -2.22
C GLY A 444 -8.42 31.18 -3.21
N ALA A 445 -8.55 32.47 -2.94
CA ALA A 445 -7.91 33.55 -3.68
C ALA A 445 -6.54 33.92 -3.12
N GLY A 446 -6.29 33.63 -1.84
CA GLY A 446 -5.03 33.90 -1.14
C GLY A 446 -4.58 32.75 -0.21
N PRO A 447 -3.31 32.79 0.26
CA PRO A 447 -2.75 31.81 1.20
C PRO A 447 -3.55 31.63 2.50
N ASP A 448 -4.13 32.72 3.02
CA ASP A 448 -4.95 32.78 4.23
C ASP A 448 -6.34 32.14 4.07
N GLU A 449 -6.79 31.92 2.84
CA GLU A 449 -8.03 31.20 2.53
C GLU A 449 -7.80 29.69 2.34
N VAL A 450 -6.57 29.27 2.06
CA VAL A 450 -6.22 27.85 1.82
C VAL A 450 -5.57 27.18 3.02
N VAL A 451 -5.06 27.96 3.97
CA VAL A 451 -4.54 27.47 5.25
C VAL A 451 -5.32 28.08 6.39
N ILE A 452 -6.01 27.23 7.15
CA ILE A 452 -6.70 27.62 8.37
C ILE A 452 -5.85 27.22 9.57
N TYR A 453 -5.46 28.20 10.37
CA TYR A 453 -4.71 28.00 11.60
C TYR A 453 -5.60 28.23 12.83
N ASP A 454 -5.76 27.20 13.65
CA ASP A 454 -6.35 27.30 14.99
C ASP A 454 -5.22 27.28 16.04
N GLY A 455 -4.88 28.47 16.55
CA GLY A 455 -3.93 28.65 17.63
C GLY A 455 -4.60 28.95 18.97
N SER A 456 -5.90 28.68 19.14
CA SER A 456 -6.66 29.11 20.34
C SER A 456 -6.01 28.69 21.67
N LYS A 457 -5.30 27.56 21.69
CA LYS A 457 -4.57 27.04 22.86
C LYS A 457 -3.09 27.48 22.93
N ALA A 458 -2.51 27.95 21.84
CA ALA A 458 -1.12 28.42 21.75
C ALA A 458 -0.97 29.61 20.76
N PRO A 459 -1.60 30.77 21.01
CA PRO A 459 -1.79 31.82 20.00
C PRO A 459 -0.52 32.53 19.56
N ARG A 460 0.61 32.29 20.25
CA ARG A 460 1.93 32.86 19.94
C ARG A 460 2.89 31.86 19.29
N ARG A 461 2.43 30.63 19.01
CA ARG A 461 3.22 29.53 18.45
C ARG A 461 2.68 29.19 17.08
N ILE A 462 2.97 30.06 16.11
CA ILE A 462 2.50 29.91 14.74
C ILE A 462 3.63 29.27 13.93
N PRO A 463 3.40 28.11 13.31
CA PRO A 463 4.36 27.48 12.41
C PRO A 463 4.78 28.40 11.26
N ASP A 464 5.99 28.23 10.75
CA ASP A 464 6.38 28.85 9.48
C ASP A 464 5.60 28.19 8.34
N MET A 465 4.90 29.01 7.55
CA MET A 465 4.02 28.57 6.47
C MET A 465 4.41 29.29 5.19
N ILE A 466 5.20 28.64 4.35
CA ILE A 466 5.89 29.24 3.22
C ILE A 466 5.19 28.86 1.91
N PHE A 467 4.96 29.85 1.05
CA PHE A 467 4.46 29.66 -0.32
C PHE A 467 5.49 30.18 -1.31
N ARG A 468 5.83 29.37 -2.31
CA ARG A 468 6.72 29.74 -3.41
C ARG A 468 6.12 29.29 -4.74
N ASP A 469 6.07 30.19 -5.72
CA ASP A 469 5.50 29.93 -7.05
C ASP A 469 4.09 29.32 -7.00
N CYS A 470 3.32 29.62 -5.96
CA CYS A 470 1.99 29.05 -5.77
C CYS A 470 0.92 29.93 -6.40
N ARG A 471 -0.24 29.37 -6.73
CA ARG A 471 -1.35 30.19 -7.23
C ARG A 471 -2.73 29.76 -6.78
N GLY A 472 -3.65 30.71 -6.66
CA GLY A 472 -5.06 30.44 -6.35
C GLY A 472 -6.03 30.91 -7.43
N THR A 473 -7.27 31.14 -7.01
CA THR A 473 -8.40 31.53 -7.88
C THR A 473 -8.49 33.03 -8.18
N ALA A 474 -7.63 33.85 -7.56
CA ALA A 474 -7.56 35.28 -7.86
C ALA A 474 -7.21 35.54 -9.33
N ARG A 475 -7.60 36.73 -9.86
CA ARG A 475 -7.31 37.13 -11.25
C ARG A 475 -5.81 37.04 -11.56
N ARG A 476 -5.48 36.84 -12.84
CA ARG A 476 -4.13 36.47 -13.36
C ARG A 476 -2.98 37.37 -12.89
N ASP A 477 -3.25 38.60 -12.50
CA ASP A 477 -2.31 39.61 -12.00
C ASP A 477 -2.07 39.57 -10.48
N ARG A 478 -2.90 38.83 -9.73
CA ARG A 478 -2.83 38.69 -8.25
C ARG A 478 -2.82 37.23 -7.79
N GLY A 479 -2.73 36.32 -8.75
CA GLY A 479 -2.86 34.89 -8.50
C GLY A 479 -1.58 34.21 -8.02
N LEU A 480 -0.39 34.82 -8.16
CA LEU A 480 0.89 34.23 -7.75
C LEU A 480 1.22 34.58 -6.29
N TRP A 481 1.65 33.58 -5.51
CA TRP A 481 1.94 33.69 -4.09
C TRP A 481 3.40 33.31 -3.80
N ASP A 482 4.16 34.31 -3.37
CA ASP A 482 5.51 34.18 -2.83
C ASP A 482 5.57 34.88 -1.46
N CYS A 483 5.23 34.15 -0.38
CA CYS A 483 5.09 34.74 0.95
C CYS A 483 5.41 33.76 2.10
N ASN A 484 5.46 34.28 3.33
CA ASN A 484 5.41 33.50 4.57
C ASN A 484 4.16 33.91 5.37
N LEU A 485 3.17 33.02 5.45
CA LEU A 485 1.89 33.24 6.13
C LEU A 485 2.02 33.20 7.65
N GLY A 486 2.87 32.34 8.21
CA GLY A 486 3.03 32.22 9.67
C GLY A 486 3.44 33.55 10.30
N ALA A 487 4.27 34.27 9.58
CA ALA A 487 4.75 35.57 10.00
C ALA A 487 3.71 36.71 9.76
N LEU A 488 2.78 36.56 8.80
CA LEU A 488 1.60 37.44 8.64
C LEU A 488 0.62 37.25 9.80
N LEU A 489 0.36 36.00 10.21
CA LEU A 489 -0.56 35.66 11.29
C LEU A 489 -0.02 36.08 12.68
N GLY A 490 1.28 35.98 12.89
CA GLY A 490 1.92 36.32 14.17
C GLY A 490 2.14 37.80 14.42
N GLY A 491 1.78 38.67 13.46
CA GLY A 491 2.12 40.10 13.51
C GLY A 491 3.63 40.36 13.62
N ALA A 492 4.46 39.36 13.29
CA ALA A 492 5.89 39.32 13.57
C ALA A 492 6.77 39.06 12.33
N CYS A 493 6.21 39.02 11.12
CA CYS A 493 7.04 39.25 9.94
C CYS A 493 7.30 40.74 9.78
N ARG A 494 8.57 41.11 9.93
CA ARG A 494 9.21 41.92 8.91
C ARG A 494 9.40 41.01 7.70
N ILE A 495 8.63 41.21 6.64
CA ILE A 495 9.06 40.67 5.35
C ILE A 495 10.20 41.57 4.89
N GLU A 496 11.44 41.06 4.89
CA GLU A 496 12.62 41.91 4.63
C GLU A 496 12.71 42.42 3.19
N SER A 497 11.95 41.84 2.25
CA SER A 497 11.68 42.43 0.93
C SER A 497 10.67 41.60 0.14
N HIS A 498 9.76 42.27 -0.55
CA HIS A 498 8.84 41.79 -1.56
C HIS A 498 9.22 42.43 -2.89
N GLN A 499 8.92 41.73 -3.98
CA GLN A 499 9.05 42.24 -5.34
C GLN A 499 7.68 42.30 -5.99
N ALA A 500 7.29 43.47 -6.50
CA ALA A 500 6.12 43.62 -7.34
C ALA A 500 6.54 44.20 -8.69
N LEU A 501 5.98 43.64 -9.76
CA LEU A 501 6.21 44.14 -11.11
C LEU A 501 5.17 45.22 -11.41
N LEU A 502 5.62 46.46 -11.57
CA LEU A 502 4.77 47.60 -11.87
C LEU A 502 4.80 47.89 -13.38
N PRO A 503 3.64 47.89 -14.06
CA PRO A 503 3.57 48.23 -15.47
C PRO A 503 3.85 49.71 -15.74
N ALA A 504 4.47 50.00 -16.88
CA ALA A 504 4.78 51.36 -17.31
C ALA A 504 3.57 52.22 -17.72
N ASP A 505 2.40 51.61 -17.87
CA ASP A 505 1.18 52.28 -18.33
C ASP A 505 0.49 53.15 -17.25
N GLY A 506 1.10 53.24 -16.07
CA GLY A 506 0.54 53.99 -14.94
C GLY A 506 -0.60 53.27 -14.22
N SER A 507 -0.82 51.98 -14.51
CA SER A 507 -1.77 51.16 -13.76
C SER A 507 -1.35 51.07 -12.28
N ALA A 508 -2.32 51.34 -11.42
CA ALA A 508 -2.07 51.39 -9.98
C ALA A 508 -2.16 49.97 -9.38
N GLN A 509 -1.14 49.57 -8.66
CA GLN A 509 -1.12 48.31 -7.91
C GLN A 509 -1.38 48.59 -6.43
N ARG A 510 -2.28 47.81 -5.81
CA ARG A 510 -2.47 47.91 -4.36
C ARG A 510 -1.37 47.12 -3.67
N LEU A 511 -0.60 47.83 -2.85
CA LEU A 511 0.33 47.19 -1.93
C LEU A 511 -0.40 46.77 -0.65
N PRO A 512 0.05 45.71 0.04
CA PRO A 512 -0.47 45.35 1.35
C PRO A 512 -0.47 46.54 2.31
N LYS A 513 -1.51 46.65 3.14
CA LYS A 513 -1.54 47.65 4.22
C LYS A 513 -0.38 47.33 5.17
N GLY A 514 0.55 48.26 5.38
CA GLY A 514 1.80 47.97 6.10
C GLY A 514 3.07 48.19 5.27
N ALA A 515 2.97 48.11 3.94
CA ALA A 515 4.13 48.08 3.05
C ALA A 515 4.99 49.36 3.12
N ARG A 516 6.31 49.16 3.19
CA ARG A 516 7.40 50.14 3.17
C ARG A 516 8.24 49.94 1.91
N ILE A 517 8.18 50.90 0.99
CA ILE A 517 8.89 50.79 -0.27
C ILE A 517 10.39 51.06 -0.05
N GLU A 518 11.25 50.19 -0.60
CA GLU A 518 12.70 50.24 -0.44
C GLU A 518 13.42 50.73 -1.68
N ALA A 519 13.02 50.26 -2.87
CA ALA A 519 13.65 50.65 -4.13
C ALA A 519 12.74 50.43 -5.34
N LEU A 520 13.03 51.17 -6.41
CA LEU A 520 12.55 50.92 -7.77
C LEU A 520 13.76 50.58 -8.62
N VAL A 521 13.80 49.36 -9.16
CA VAL A 521 14.94 48.89 -9.97
C VAL A 521 14.48 48.47 -11.36
N ASP A 522 15.36 48.64 -12.33
CA ASP A 522 15.19 48.07 -13.66
C ASP A 522 15.31 46.54 -13.53
N PRO A 523 14.31 45.75 -13.95
CA PRO A 523 14.36 44.30 -13.82
C PRO A 523 15.50 43.65 -14.63
N ALA A 524 16.03 44.31 -15.66
CA ALA A 524 17.12 43.78 -16.49
C ALA A 524 18.51 44.02 -15.87
N THR A 525 18.71 45.15 -15.20
CA THR A 525 20.04 45.54 -14.67
C THR A 525 20.11 45.55 -13.14
N MET A 526 18.96 45.43 -12.46
CA MET A 526 18.81 45.57 -11.01
C MET A 526 19.36 46.89 -10.45
N THR A 527 19.52 47.91 -11.31
CA THR A 527 19.97 49.24 -10.91
C THR A 527 18.78 50.16 -10.64
N PRO A 528 18.89 51.12 -9.71
CA PRO A 528 17.84 52.12 -9.50
C PRO A 528 17.46 52.82 -10.80
N VAL A 529 16.16 52.96 -11.09
CA VAL A 529 15.70 53.68 -12.29
C VAL A 529 15.60 55.18 -11.98
N PRO A 530 16.47 56.05 -12.52
CA PRO A 530 16.41 57.48 -12.24
C PRO A 530 15.16 58.11 -12.87
N GLY A 531 14.59 59.13 -12.23
CA GLY A 531 13.49 59.92 -12.80
C GLY A 531 12.11 59.26 -12.73
N LEU A 532 11.91 58.31 -11.81
CA LEU A 532 10.66 57.60 -11.61
C LEU A 532 10.10 57.88 -10.20
N ARG A 533 8.84 58.33 -10.13
CA ARG A 533 8.14 58.63 -8.88
C ARG A 533 7.01 57.64 -8.65
N LEU A 534 6.78 57.31 -7.38
CA LEU A 534 5.59 56.59 -6.98
C LEU A 534 4.50 57.62 -6.71
N TRP A 535 3.28 57.34 -7.16
CA TRP A 535 2.14 58.20 -6.96
C TRP A 535 1.07 57.44 -6.19
N SER A 536 0.64 58.00 -5.05
CA SER A 536 -0.38 57.42 -4.18
C SER A 536 -1.27 58.52 -3.61
N ALA A 537 -2.58 58.27 -3.54
CA ALA A 537 -3.56 59.18 -2.93
C ALA A 537 -3.52 60.65 -3.43
N GLY A 538 -3.09 60.90 -4.67
CA GLY A 538 -3.02 62.26 -5.23
C GLY A 538 -1.69 62.99 -5.03
N HIS A 539 -0.68 62.37 -4.42
CA HIS A 539 0.61 63.01 -4.14
C HIS A 539 1.80 62.14 -4.58
N ASP A 540 2.91 62.82 -4.91
CA ASP A 540 4.18 62.15 -5.22
C ASP A 540 4.83 61.59 -3.95
N VAL A 541 5.30 60.37 -4.06
CA VAL A 541 5.97 59.61 -3.01
C VAL A 541 7.39 59.35 -3.49
N THR A 542 8.37 60.09 -2.97
CA THR A 542 9.79 59.97 -3.35
C THR A 542 10.53 59.10 -2.35
N PRO A 543 10.98 57.88 -2.72
CA PRO A 543 11.82 57.07 -1.84
C PRO A 543 13.14 57.80 -1.60
N VAL A 544 13.48 58.04 -0.33
CA VAL A 544 14.82 58.53 0.03
C VAL A 544 15.66 57.29 0.36
N PRO A 545 16.83 57.09 -0.30
CA PRO A 545 17.70 55.96 0.02
C PRO A 545 18.01 55.88 1.52
N GLY A 546 17.72 54.73 2.14
CA GLY A 546 17.93 54.51 3.58
C GLY A 546 16.84 55.08 4.51
N ARG A 547 15.79 55.72 3.98
CA ARG A 547 14.60 56.13 4.75
C ARG A 547 13.34 55.49 4.16
N PRO A 548 12.75 54.48 4.83
CA PRO A 548 11.52 53.86 4.35
C PRO A 548 10.38 54.90 4.29
N LEU A 549 9.64 54.88 3.20
CA LEU A 549 8.43 55.70 3.00
C LEU A 549 7.31 55.32 3.98
N PRO A 550 6.35 56.23 4.26
CA PRO A 550 5.24 55.93 5.15
C PRO A 550 4.41 54.75 4.65
N VAL A 551 3.88 54.03 5.64
CA VAL A 551 3.11 52.81 5.55
C VAL A 551 1.97 52.94 4.53
N SER A 552 1.92 52.06 3.53
CA SER A 552 0.73 51.91 2.66
C SER A 552 -0.50 51.69 3.55
N ASP A 553 -1.52 52.52 3.42
CA ASP A 553 -2.83 52.35 4.04
C ASP A 553 -3.75 51.39 3.25
N GLY A 554 -3.20 50.77 2.18
CA GLY A 554 -3.94 49.97 1.21
C GLY A 554 -4.37 50.75 -0.04
N THR A 555 -3.98 52.02 -0.17
CA THR A 555 -4.24 52.83 -1.36
C THR A 555 -3.39 52.34 -2.56
N PRO A 556 -3.96 52.30 -3.79
CA PRO A 556 -3.21 51.95 -4.99
C PRO A 556 -2.02 52.88 -5.22
N VAL A 557 -0.89 52.31 -5.61
CA VAL A 557 0.35 53.03 -5.97
C VAL A 557 0.61 52.84 -7.47
N ALA A 558 0.87 53.94 -8.18
CA ALA A 558 1.20 53.94 -9.61
C ALA A 558 2.60 54.50 -9.85
N LEU A 559 3.23 54.14 -10.98
CA LEU A 559 4.46 54.76 -11.43
C LEU A 559 4.15 56.00 -12.28
N ARG A 560 4.90 57.07 -12.03
CA ARG A 560 4.85 58.29 -12.84
C ARG A 560 6.26 58.71 -13.24
N PRO A 561 6.55 58.85 -14.54
CA PRO A 561 7.83 59.41 -14.97
C PRO A 561 7.92 60.89 -14.59
N GLU A 562 9.13 61.33 -14.24
CA GLU A 562 9.45 62.75 -14.23
C GLU A 562 9.36 63.32 -15.66
N PRO A 563 8.99 64.61 -15.80
CA PRO A 563 8.99 65.27 -17.11
C PRO A 563 10.35 65.12 -17.80
N GLY A 564 10.39 64.41 -18.93
CA GLY A 564 11.60 64.18 -19.74
C GLY A 564 12.33 62.85 -19.49
N ALA A 565 11.85 61.99 -18.59
CA ALA A 565 12.44 60.66 -18.37
C ALA A 565 11.98 59.63 -19.43
N THR A 566 12.91 58.83 -19.94
CA THR A 566 12.62 57.69 -20.84
C THR A 566 12.38 56.41 -20.04
N PHE A 567 11.31 55.69 -20.35
CA PHE A 567 10.79 54.60 -19.53
C PHE A 567 11.23 53.21 -20.05
N PRO A 568 11.88 52.36 -19.23
CA PRO A 568 12.03 50.95 -19.53
C PRO A 568 10.69 50.27 -19.22
N GLY A 569 10.03 49.64 -20.20
CA GLY A 569 8.60 49.27 -20.16
C GLY A 569 8.04 48.51 -18.95
N MET A 570 8.85 48.06 -17.98
CA MET A 570 8.43 47.59 -16.66
C MET A 570 9.47 47.95 -15.58
N CYS A 571 9.03 48.14 -14.33
CA CYS A 571 9.93 48.34 -13.20
C CYS A 571 9.62 47.36 -12.08
N LEU A 572 10.66 46.92 -11.36
CA LEU A 572 10.54 46.07 -10.19
C LEU A 572 10.52 46.95 -8.94
N LEU A 573 9.42 46.87 -8.19
CA LEU A 573 9.26 47.53 -6.89
C LEU A 573 9.71 46.58 -5.78
N HIS A 574 10.75 46.98 -5.05
CA HIS A 574 11.13 46.34 -3.79
C HIS A 574 10.43 47.02 -2.62
N TYR A 575 9.74 46.26 -1.76
CA TYR A 575 9.08 46.79 -0.56
C TYR A 575 9.08 45.80 0.62
N ARG A 576 9.12 46.24 1.88
CA ARG A 576 8.91 45.42 3.09
C ARG A 576 7.46 45.50 3.54
N ALA A 577 6.75 44.40 3.78
CA ALA A 577 5.44 44.46 4.44
C ALA A 577 5.56 44.25 5.95
#